data_AF-A0AAW4XS08-F1
#
_entry.id   AF-A0AAW4XS08-F1
#
_cell.length_a   1.000
_cell.length_b   1.000
_cell.length_c   1.000
_cell.angle_alpha   90.00
_cell.angle_beta   90.00
_cell.angle_gamma   90.00
#
_symmetry.space_group_name_H-M   'P 1'
#
loop_
_entity.id
_entity.type
_entity.pdbx_description
1 polymer ?
#
loop_
_entity_poly.entity_id
_entity_poly.type
_entity_poly.pdbx_seq_one_letter_code
_entity_poly.pdbx_strand_id
1 'polypeptide(L)'
;MADSLVPTGTGGQLPPQPGDAHWMGAALEQARAAAQAGEVPVGAVVVRDGQIVGRGFNHPIGAHDPSAHAEIEALRNAAKRLGNYRLDGCTLYVTLEPCAMCAGAILHARLDRVVWGAAEPRTGAGGSVLDLFAQAALNHHTAVTAGVLEDEAAALLTAFFGQRRVQQKQQALASHPLRDDALRTPDALFAPALDCGCPSCFYSDWPALGGLRLHAKDSAGQNPAPSDAARQWLLLPGLPAQQGLFRELAAGLAARGDRVVAPDWLGLGRSDKPKKDQRLGDAQQLAMLQDLIQHLHLGGEQGLVIVAHGDAARLAQALVLQQAALGKPVQGLWLINPPNAAAPSADYRLWLEQVARKPALDIAAALGRSAMGDEMDADRQQWAAQFPDKGYRAGLRAWARDALAGLDAPVMAPAASAQALPVLVSLGEQARWWPAPADGLDAWLAAVATAAGSAGPLAWQRCAGGDWLPLQNSAALLQASGFFEAGAKPAALGLVAAALR
;
A
#
# COMPACT_ATOMS: atom_id res chain seq x y z
N MET A 1 28.08 45.22 37.44
CA MET A 1 26.90 46.05 37.13
C MET A 1 26.02 45.20 36.21
N ALA A 2 25.18 44.26 36.64
CA ALA A 2 24.20 44.26 37.73
C ALA A 2 23.41 45.57 37.75
N ASP A 3 22.44 45.72 36.83
CA ASP A 3 21.03 45.82 37.21
C ASP A 3 20.11 45.95 35.98
N SER A 4 18.90 45.38 36.12
CA SER A 4 17.65 45.85 35.49
C SER A 4 17.54 45.84 33.96
N LEU A 5 16.84 44.81 33.43
CA LEU A 5 15.62 44.95 32.60
C LEU A 5 15.25 43.56 32.04
N VAL A 6 14.63 42.72 32.87
CA VAL A 6 13.74 41.67 32.38
C VAL A 6 12.35 42.28 32.40
N PRO A 7 11.72 42.62 31.25
CA PRO A 7 10.29 42.80 31.24
C PRO A 7 9.70 41.43 31.51
N THR A 8 9.08 41.27 32.68
CA THR A 8 8.19 40.15 33.00
C THR A 8 6.89 40.34 32.20
N GLY A 9 6.97 40.17 30.89
CA GLY A 9 5.80 39.94 30.05
C GLY A 9 5.50 38.46 30.13
N THR A 10 4.54 38.08 30.98
CA THR A 10 3.96 36.74 30.93
C THR A 10 3.44 36.52 29.51
N GLY A 11 4.08 35.62 28.75
CA GLY A 11 3.56 35.09 27.49
C GLY A 11 2.25 34.37 27.77
N GLY A 12 1.18 35.15 27.90
CA GLY A 12 -0.15 34.70 28.24
C GLY A 12 -1.03 34.74 27.00
N GLN A 13 -2.03 33.89 27.01
CA GLN A 13 -3.10 33.95 26.03
C GLN A 13 -3.87 35.27 26.23
N LEU A 14 -3.88 36.11 25.20
CA LEU A 14 -4.56 37.40 25.17
C LEU A 14 -5.86 37.27 24.35
N PRO A 15 -6.94 37.93 24.79
CA PRO A 15 -8.16 37.99 24.00
C PRO A 15 -7.94 38.76 22.68
N PRO A 16 -8.76 38.48 21.64
CA PRO A 16 -8.77 39.26 20.42
C PRO A 16 -9.00 40.76 20.66
N GLN A 17 -8.33 41.59 19.89
CA GLN A 17 -8.43 43.05 19.89
C GLN A 17 -9.21 43.54 18.66
N PRO A 18 -9.85 44.73 18.72
CA PRO A 18 -10.72 45.24 17.64
C PRO A 18 -10.07 45.34 16.25
N GLY A 19 -8.74 45.48 16.18
CA GLY A 19 -7.99 45.56 14.92
C GLY A 19 -7.56 44.21 14.33
N ASP A 20 -7.68 43.11 15.07
CA ASP A 20 -7.09 41.83 14.65
C ASP A 20 -7.79 41.23 13.43
N ALA A 21 -9.12 41.37 13.36
CA ALA A 21 -9.89 40.88 12.21
C ALA A 21 -9.45 41.57 10.91
N HIS A 22 -9.09 42.86 10.95
CA HIS A 22 -8.59 43.58 9.78
C HIS A 22 -7.27 42.99 9.27
N TRP A 23 -6.30 42.75 10.17
CA TRP A 23 -5.00 42.20 9.80
C TRP A 23 -5.06 40.72 9.44
N MET A 24 -5.94 39.95 10.09
CA MET A 24 -6.22 38.58 9.69
C MET A 24 -6.85 38.52 8.29
N GLY A 25 -7.70 39.49 7.93
CA GLY A 25 -8.18 39.66 6.56
C GLY A 25 -7.03 39.79 5.55
N ALA A 26 -6.01 40.58 5.86
CA ALA A 26 -4.82 40.70 5.01
C ALA A 26 -3.98 39.40 4.94
N ALA A 27 -3.95 38.61 6.03
CA ALA A 27 -3.34 37.28 6.02
C ALA A 27 -4.16 36.29 5.16
N LEU A 28 -5.49 36.35 5.20
CA LEU A 28 -6.39 35.56 4.34
C LEU A 28 -6.20 35.89 2.85
N GLU A 29 -5.89 37.14 2.49
CA GLU A 29 -5.50 37.49 1.12
C GLU A 29 -4.22 36.77 0.68
N GLN A 30 -3.21 36.68 1.56
CA GLN A 30 -2.00 35.90 1.30
C GLN A 30 -2.30 34.40 1.19
N ALA A 31 -3.19 33.87 2.02
CA ALA A 31 -3.62 32.47 1.94
C ALA A 31 -4.32 32.15 0.60
N ARG A 32 -5.12 33.10 0.08
CA ARG A 32 -5.71 32.98 -1.27
C ARG A 32 -4.66 33.01 -2.37
N ALA A 33 -3.59 33.78 -2.22
CA ALA A 33 -2.47 33.78 -3.16
C ALA A 33 -1.74 32.42 -3.18
N ALA A 34 -1.52 31.79 -2.01
CA ALA A 34 -1.00 30.42 -1.94
C ALA A 34 -1.92 29.42 -2.66
N ALA A 35 -3.23 29.50 -2.43
CA ALA A 35 -4.21 28.64 -3.10
C ALA A 35 -4.12 28.74 -4.64
N GLN A 36 -4.02 29.97 -5.16
CA GLN A 36 -3.89 30.25 -6.60
C GLN A 36 -2.58 29.69 -7.17
N ALA A 37 -1.52 29.63 -6.37
CA ALA A 37 -0.25 29.01 -6.73
C ALA A 37 -0.25 27.47 -6.60
N GLY A 38 -1.36 26.85 -6.19
CA GLY A 38 -1.45 25.40 -5.97
C GLY A 38 -0.83 24.91 -4.65
N GLU A 39 -0.58 25.84 -3.73
CA GLU A 39 0.02 25.61 -2.42
C GLU A 39 -1.05 25.57 -1.32
N VAL A 40 -0.74 24.91 -0.20
CA VAL A 40 -1.66 24.89 0.96
C VAL A 40 -1.98 26.33 1.37
N PRO A 41 -3.27 26.72 1.52
CA PRO A 41 -3.70 28.10 1.66
C PRO A 41 -3.44 28.64 3.07
N VAL A 42 -2.18 28.94 3.36
CA VAL A 42 -1.75 29.61 4.59
C VAL A 42 -1.08 30.92 4.23
N GLY A 43 -1.48 31.98 4.90
CA GLY A 43 -0.98 33.33 4.69
C GLY A 43 -0.64 34.00 6.01
N ALA A 44 0.31 34.93 5.96
CA ALA A 44 0.76 35.67 7.12
C ALA A 44 1.17 37.11 6.79
N VAL A 45 0.97 38.01 7.76
CA VAL A 45 1.44 39.40 7.72
C VAL A 45 2.06 39.82 9.05
N VAL A 46 3.14 40.58 9.00
CA VAL A 46 3.76 41.21 10.18
C VAL A 46 3.39 42.68 10.20
N VAL A 47 2.87 43.16 11.33
CA VAL A 47 2.39 44.53 11.53
C VAL A 47 3.22 45.22 12.60
N ARG A 48 3.59 46.47 12.36
CA ARG A 48 4.25 47.36 13.32
C ARG A 48 3.65 48.75 13.19
N ASP A 49 3.32 49.39 14.31
CA ASP A 49 2.77 50.77 14.33
C ASP A 49 1.58 50.97 13.37
N GLY A 50 0.70 49.96 13.28
CA GLY A 50 -0.47 49.98 12.40
C GLY A 50 -0.16 49.82 10.90
N GLN A 51 1.05 49.40 10.53
CA GLN A 51 1.46 49.20 9.15
C GLN A 51 1.98 47.77 8.92
N ILE A 52 1.63 47.18 7.77
CA ILE A 52 2.20 45.90 7.36
C ILE A 52 3.65 46.11 6.93
N VAL A 53 4.57 45.52 7.68
CA VAL A 53 6.02 45.54 7.42
C VAL A 53 6.52 44.24 6.78
N GLY A 54 5.75 43.15 6.87
CA GLY A 54 6.06 41.86 6.24
C GLY A 54 4.82 41.18 5.67
N ARG A 55 4.94 40.53 4.51
CA ARG A 55 3.91 39.64 3.95
C ARG A 55 4.54 38.32 3.53
N GLY A 56 3.81 37.23 3.71
CA GLY A 56 4.24 35.90 3.30
C GLY A 56 3.06 34.97 3.08
N PHE A 57 3.23 34.01 2.17
CA PHE A 57 2.32 32.90 1.98
C PHE A 57 3.11 31.61 1.83
N ASN A 58 2.46 30.49 2.14
CA ASN A 58 3.06 29.18 2.08
C ASN A 58 3.37 28.79 0.61
N HIS A 59 4.63 28.47 0.30
CA HIS A 59 5.04 28.06 -1.06
C HIS A 59 6.21 27.05 -1.14
N PRO A 60 6.22 25.99 -0.31
CA PRO A 60 7.33 25.03 -0.27
C PRO A 60 7.50 24.20 -1.54
N ILE A 61 6.42 23.95 -2.29
CA ILE A 61 6.49 23.18 -3.55
C ILE A 61 7.17 24.04 -4.62
N GLY A 62 6.69 25.28 -4.80
CA GLY A 62 7.19 26.20 -5.82
C GLY A 62 8.61 26.70 -5.54
N ALA A 63 8.98 26.91 -4.27
CA ALA A 63 10.33 27.32 -3.89
C ALA A 63 11.33 26.16 -3.80
N HIS A 64 10.86 24.91 -3.78
CA HIS A 64 11.66 23.74 -3.39
C HIS A 64 12.37 23.95 -2.04
N ASP A 65 11.75 24.70 -1.14
CA ASP A 65 12.27 25.06 0.18
C ASP A 65 11.30 24.55 1.26
N PRO A 66 11.67 23.52 2.04
CA PRO A 66 10.80 23.00 3.09
C PRO A 66 10.55 24.02 4.21
N SER A 67 11.31 25.12 4.27
CA SER A 67 11.12 26.21 5.23
C SER A 67 10.22 27.35 4.74
N ALA A 68 9.76 27.32 3.49
CA ALA A 68 8.98 28.40 2.85
C ALA A 68 7.50 28.45 3.29
N HIS A 69 7.29 28.41 4.60
CA HIS A 69 6.00 28.63 5.25
C HIS A 69 5.66 30.14 5.30
N ALA A 70 4.36 30.44 5.42
CA ALA A 70 3.88 31.82 5.39
C ALA A 70 4.53 32.70 6.47
N GLU A 71 4.67 32.17 7.69
CA GLU A 71 5.27 32.87 8.83
C GLU A 71 6.75 33.17 8.58
N ILE A 72 7.50 32.19 8.08
CA ILE A 72 8.93 32.35 7.78
C ILE A 72 9.14 33.43 6.73
N GLU A 73 8.33 33.41 5.67
CA GLU A 73 8.41 34.42 4.61
C GLU A 73 8.01 35.81 5.08
N ALA A 74 6.94 35.92 5.89
CA ALA A 74 6.52 37.20 6.46
C ALA A 74 7.59 37.78 7.41
N LEU A 75 8.22 36.94 8.24
CA LEU A 75 9.33 37.32 9.12
C LEU A 75 10.57 37.76 8.32
N ARG A 76 10.96 36.99 7.30
CA ARG A 76 12.08 37.33 6.40
C ARG A 76 11.83 38.66 5.71
N ASN A 77 10.62 38.90 5.23
CA ASN A 77 10.23 40.15 4.57
C ASN A 77 10.29 41.34 5.54
N ALA A 78 9.72 41.19 6.75
CA ALA A 78 9.75 42.21 7.79
C ALA A 78 11.19 42.54 8.24
N ALA A 79 12.01 41.52 8.51
CA ALA A 79 13.39 41.70 8.95
C ALA A 79 14.25 42.42 7.93
N LYS A 80 14.12 42.05 6.64
CA LYS A 80 14.81 42.76 5.54
C LYS A 80 14.36 44.22 5.45
N ARG A 81 13.06 44.48 5.56
CA ARG A 81 12.50 45.85 5.48
C ARG A 81 12.93 46.73 6.65
N LEU A 82 13.00 46.17 7.85
CA LEU A 82 13.37 46.89 9.07
C LEU A 82 14.89 46.89 9.31
N GLY A 83 15.65 46.14 8.52
CA GLY A 83 17.11 46.02 8.65
C GLY A 83 17.55 45.35 9.96
N ASN A 84 16.69 44.53 10.57
CA ASN A 84 16.96 43.89 11.86
C ASN A 84 16.26 42.53 11.96
N TYR A 85 16.96 41.54 12.53
CA TYR A 85 16.40 40.21 12.78
C TYR A 85 15.46 40.18 13.99
N ARG A 86 15.63 41.14 14.92
CA ARG A 86 14.68 41.36 16.02
C ARG A 86 13.57 42.28 15.57
N LEU A 87 12.35 41.83 15.77
CA LEU A 87 11.11 42.45 15.36
C LEU A 87 10.30 42.89 16.58
N ASP A 88 10.97 43.38 17.63
CA ASP A 88 10.33 43.95 18.81
C ASP A 88 9.31 45.02 18.39
N GLY A 89 8.16 45.08 19.07
CA GLY A 89 7.04 45.96 18.71
C GLY A 89 6.18 45.49 17.53
N CYS A 90 6.45 44.29 16.98
CA CYS A 90 5.67 43.74 15.88
C CYS A 90 4.70 42.64 16.34
N THR A 91 3.56 42.55 15.65
CA THR A 91 2.58 41.47 15.76
C THR A 91 2.52 40.68 14.47
N LEU A 92 2.60 39.36 14.53
CA LEU A 92 2.35 38.46 13.39
C LEU A 92 0.91 38.00 13.39
N TYR A 93 0.25 38.10 12.24
CA TYR A 93 -1.06 37.50 11.98
C TYR A 93 -0.89 36.37 10.98
N VAL A 94 -1.37 35.17 11.28
CA VAL A 94 -1.27 33.99 10.40
C VAL A 94 -2.60 33.22 10.37
N THR A 95 -3.02 32.72 9.21
CA THR A 95 -4.36 32.10 9.08
C THR A 95 -4.49 30.74 9.78
N LEU A 96 -3.37 30.06 10.05
CA LEU A 96 -3.32 28.75 10.69
C LEU A 96 -2.35 28.77 11.87
N GLU A 97 -2.63 27.98 12.90
CA GLU A 97 -1.75 27.81 14.04
C GLU A 97 -0.31 27.42 13.60
N PRO A 98 0.73 28.12 14.10
CA PRO A 98 2.11 27.86 13.71
C PRO A 98 2.58 26.44 14.08
N CYS A 99 3.32 25.80 13.16
CA CYS A 99 4.06 24.58 13.47
C CYS A 99 5.32 24.87 14.32
N ALA A 100 6.00 23.81 14.81
CA ALA A 100 7.18 23.96 15.67
C ALA A 100 8.31 24.81 15.06
N MET A 101 8.56 24.69 13.75
CA MET A 101 9.54 25.51 13.03
C MET A 101 9.18 27.00 13.09
N CYS A 102 7.95 27.33 12.74
CA CYS A 102 7.47 28.71 12.69
C CYS A 102 7.41 29.33 14.09
N ALA A 103 6.92 28.58 15.08
CA ALA A 103 6.90 29.02 16.48
C ALA A 103 8.32 29.32 17.01
N GLY A 104 9.30 28.45 16.73
CA GLY A 104 10.70 28.73 17.05
C GLY A 104 11.23 29.99 16.37
N ALA A 105 10.93 30.20 15.09
CA ALA A 105 11.32 31.40 14.36
C ALA A 105 10.68 32.68 14.92
N ILE A 106 9.40 32.63 15.31
CA ILE A 106 8.68 33.73 15.95
C ILE A 106 9.38 34.16 17.26
N LEU A 107 9.74 33.18 18.10
CA LEU A 107 10.44 33.42 19.36
C LEU A 107 11.84 34.01 19.12
N HIS A 108 12.59 33.49 18.13
CA HIS A 108 13.89 34.03 17.76
C HIS A 108 13.83 35.45 17.18
N ALA A 109 12.75 35.76 16.47
CA ALA A 109 12.46 37.10 15.94
C ALA A 109 11.99 38.08 17.03
N ARG A 110 11.67 37.59 18.24
CA ARG A 110 11.22 38.43 19.37
C ARG A 110 9.97 39.24 19.08
N LEU A 111 9.00 38.63 18.41
CA LEU A 111 7.71 39.26 18.23
C LEU A 111 7.00 39.45 19.57
N ASP A 112 6.43 40.62 19.80
CA ASP A 112 5.64 40.89 21.00
C ASP A 112 4.42 39.97 21.06
N ARG A 113 3.83 39.68 19.89
CA ARG A 113 2.58 38.93 19.80
C ARG A 113 2.45 38.15 18.49
N VAL A 114 1.82 36.99 18.57
CA VAL A 114 1.32 36.23 17.43
C VAL A 114 -0.19 36.04 17.56
N VAL A 115 -0.88 36.17 16.44
CA VAL A 115 -2.33 36.02 16.30
C VAL A 115 -2.60 35.00 15.21
N TRP A 116 -3.39 33.97 15.49
CA TRP A 116 -3.79 33.02 14.47
C TRP A 116 -5.29 32.79 14.36
N GLY A 117 -5.70 32.31 13.18
CA GLY A 117 -7.07 31.94 12.87
C GLY A 117 -7.39 30.52 13.34
N ALA A 118 -7.36 29.57 12.41
CA ALA A 118 -7.71 28.17 12.68
C ALA A 118 -6.63 27.43 13.47
N ALA A 119 -7.04 26.48 14.31
CA ALA A 119 -6.14 25.54 14.98
C ALA A 119 -5.59 24.47 14.01
N GLU A 120 -4.40 23.92 14.30
CA GLU A 120 -3.79 22.82 13.54
C GLU A 120 -3.66 21.56 14.42
N PRO A 121 -4.68 20.69 14.47
CA PRO A 121 -4.76 19.59 15.44
C PRO A 121 -3.71 18.50 15.24
N ARG A 122 -3.03 18.43 14.09
CA ARG A 122 -2.04 17.38 13.80
C ARG A 122 -0.60 17.80 14.04
N THR A 123 -0.29 19.10 13.96
CA THR A 123 1.11 19.58 14.02
C THR A 123 1.30 20.93 14.70
N GLY A 124 0.22 21.56 15.19
CA GLY A 124 0.25 22.88 15.81
C GLY A 124 1.09 22.91 17.09
N ALA A 125 1.92 23.96 17.21
CA ALA A 125 2.86 24.17 18.30
C ALA A 125 2.48 25.35 19.22
N GLY A 126 1.23 25.82 19.13
CA GLY A 126 0.66 26.87 19.97
C GLY A 126 -0.44 26.37 20.91
N GLY A 127 -0.46 25.06 21.21
CA GLY A 127 -1.41 24.42 22.12
C GLY A 127 -2.06 23.14 21.58
N SER A 128 -2.06 22.89 20.27
CA SER A 128 -2.72 21.69 19.71
C SER A 128 -1.98 20.38 19.98
N VAL A 129 -0.70 20.29 19.58
CA VAL A 129 0.14 19.09 19.81
C VAL A 129 1.26 19.40 20.81
N LEU A 130 1.86 20.57 20.66
CA LEU A 130 2.88 21.12 21.54
C LEU A 130 2.51 22.56 21.86
N ASP A 131 3.05 23.10 22.94
CA ASP A 131 2.97 24.52 23.23
C ASP A 131 4.38 25.06 23.50
N LEU A 132 4.97 25.67 22.46
CA LEU A 132 6.29 26.30 22.57
C LEU A 132 6.22 27.70 23.18
N PHE A 133 5.08 28.38 23.07
CA PHE A 133 4.90 29.74 23.62
C PHE A 133 4.74 29.71 25.15
N ALA A 134 4.26 28.61 25.72
CA ALA A 134 4.15 28.41 27.17
C ALA A 134 5.46 27.93 27.85
N GLN A 135 6.55 27.71 27.12
CA GLN A 135 7.79 27.17 27.69
C GLN A 135 8.61 28.21 28.45
N ALA A 136 8.47 28.25 29.77
CA ALA A 136 9.15 29.20 30.65
C ALA A 136 10.69 29.16 30.60
N ALA A 137 11.28 28.05 30.13
CA ALA A 137 12.73 27.91 29.98
C ALA A 137 13.31 28.69 28.78
N LEU A 138 12.45 29.15 27.85
CA LEU A 138 12.89 29.92 26.69
C LEU A 138 13.14 31.38 27.06
N ASN A 139 14.12 32.00 26.39
CA ASN A 139 14.65 33.32 26.76
C ASN A 139 13.79 34.52 26.29
N HIS A 140 12.79 34.28 25.45
CA HIS A 140 11.85 35.28 24.96
C HIS A 140 10.43 34.71 25.02
N HIS A 141 9.45 35.55 25.35
CA HIS A 141 8.05 35.16 25.48
C HIS A 141 7.21 36.03 24.56
N THR A 142 6.45 35.39 23.68
CA THR A 142 5.55 36.06 22.72
C THR A 142 4.12 35.84 23.20
N ALA A 143 3.32 36.91 23.25
CA ALA A 143 1.91 36.80 23.60
C ALA A 143 1.12 36.11 22.49
N VAL A 144 0.08 35.36 22.85
CA VAL A 144 -0.67 34.53 21.91
C VAL A 144 -2.14 34.96 21.86
N THR A 145 -2.69 35.11 20.66
CA THR A 145 -4.14 35.22 20.45
C THR A 145 -4.57 34.18 19.41
N ALA A 146 -5.55 33.34 19.74
CA ALA A 146 -6.06 32.30 18.85
C ALA A 146 -7.49 32.63 18.38
N GLY A 147 -7.94 32.01 17.29
CA GLY A 147 -9.34 31.99 16.89
C GLY A 147 -9.83 33.23 16.13
N VAL A 148 -8.94 34.09 15.63
CA VAL A 148 -9.37 35.30 14.89
C VAL A 148 -9.74 34.92 13.46
N LEU A 149 -11.01 35.11 13.08
CA LEU A 149 -11.57 34.67 11.79
C LEU A 149 -11.31 33.17 11.50
N GLU A 150 -11.41 32.35 12.55
CA GLU A 150 -11.17 30.90 12.49
C GLU A 150 -12.00 30.20 11.41
N ASP A 151 -13.31 30.46 11.35
CA ASP A 151 -14.21 29.83 10.38
C ASP A 151 -13.79 30.12 8.94
N GLU A 152 -13.34 31.34 8.65
CA GLU A 152 -12.91 31.76 7.31
C GLU A 152 -11.59 31.09 6.92
N ALA A 153 -10.64 31.01 7.85
CA ALA A 153 -9.38 30.33 7.64
C ALA A 153 -9.57 28.81 7.44
N ALA A 154 -10.40 28.18 8.27
CA ALA A 154 -10.73 26.76 8.17
C ALA A 154 -11.48 26.43 6.88
N ALA A 155 -12.36 27.33 6.42
CA ALA A 155 -13.09 27.17 5.16
C ALA A 155 -12.14 27.14 3.95
N LEU A 156 -11.10 27.98 3.91
CA LEU A 156 -10.11 27.97 2.83
C LEU A 156 -9.36 26.63 2.75
N LEU A 157 -8.88 26.12 3.88
CA LEU A 157 -8.21 24.81 3.96
C LEU A 157 -9.13 23.68 3.49
N THR A 158 -10.37 23.67 3.98
CA THR A 158 -11.38 22.66 3.64
C THR A 158 -11.70 22.67 2.14
N ALA A 159 -11.91 23.86 1.56
CA ALA A 159 -12.18 24.02 0.14
C ALA A 159 -11.00 23.54 -0.73
N PHE A 160 -9.78 23.91 -0.36
CA PHE A 160 -8.56 23.53 -1.10
C PHE A 160 -8.35 22.01 -1.13
N PHE A 161 -8.40 21.34 0.03
CA PHE A 161 -8.27 19.88 0.06
C PHE A 161 -9.47 19.16 -0.59
N GLY A 162 -10.67 19.76 -0.53
CA GLY A 162 -11.84 19.28 -1.27
C GLY A 162 -11.61 19.27 -2.77
N GLN A 163 -11.15 20.39 -3.33
CA GLN A 163 -10.84 20.52 -4.76
C GLN A 163 -9.71 19.56 -5.18
N ARG A 164 -8.63 19.45 -4.40
CA ARG A 164 -7.54 18.49 -4.69
C ARG A 164 -8.03 17.04 -4.74
N ARG A 165 -8.90 16.62 -3.81
CA ARG A 165 -9.48 15.26 -3.84
C ARG A 165 -10.30 15.01 -5.12
N VAL A 166 -11.08 16.00 -5.56
CA VAL A 166 -11.86 15.91 -6.81
C VAL A 166 -10.94 15.82 -8.02
N GLN A 167 -9.92 16.68 -8.09
CA GLN A 167 -8.95 16.70 -9.19
C GLN A 167 -8.16 15.39 -9.28
N GLN A 168 -7.67 14.87 -8.15
CA GLN A 168 -6.99 13.57 -8.09
C GLN A 168 -7.90 12.45 -8.57
N LYS A 169 -9.17 12.44 -8.16
CA LYS A 169 -10.16 11.47 -8.65
C LYS A 169 -10.36 11.56 -10.16
N GLN A 170 -10.50 12.77 -10.70
CA GLN A 170 -10.65 13.00 -12.14
C GLN A 170 -9.42 12.54 -12.92
N GLN A 171 -8.22 12.84 -12.44
CA GLN A 171 -6.96 12.43 -13.06
C GLN A 171 -6.77 10.90 -13.02
N ALA A 172 -7.14 10.25 -11.91
CA ALA A 172 -7.14 8.80 -11.79
C ALA A 172 -8.14 8.13 -12.75
N LEU A 173 -9.32 8.73 -12.94
CA LEU A 173 -10.31 8.25 -13.91
C LEU A 173 -9.87 8.49 -15.37
N ALA A 174 -9.17 9.59 -15.64
CA ALA A 174 -8.64 9.87 -16.98
C ALA A 174 -7.50 8.93 -17.37
N SER A 175 -6.63 8.58 -16.43
CA SER A 175 -5.51 7.64 -16.65
C SER A 175 -5.97 6.19 -16.77
N HIS A 176 -6.97 5.80 -15.98
CA HIS A 176 -7.58 4.47 -16.05
C HIS A 176 -9.10 4.60 -16.12
N PRO A 177 -9.69 4.74 -17.33
CA PRO A 177 -11.13 4.78 -17.48
C PRO A 177 -11.80 3.59 -16.79
N LEU A 178 -12.95 3.83 -16.17
CA LEU A 178 -13.77 2.77 -15.60
C LEU A 178 -14.90 2.47 -16.59
N ARG A 179 -15.00 1.22 -17.04
CA ARG A 179 -16.12 0.77 -17.86
C ARG A 179 -17.45 0.90 -17.11
N ASP A 180 -18.53 1.18 -17.85
CA ASP A 180 -19.89 1.33 -17.29
C ASP A 180 -20.43 0.06 -16.62
N ASP A 181 -19.93 -1.10 -17.04
CA ASP A 181 -20.25 -2.43 -16.50
C ASP A 181 -19.21 -2.95 -15.51
N ALA A 182 -18.28 -2.09 -15.06
CA ALA A 182 -17.27 -2.42 -14.06
C ALA A 182 -17.45 -1.63 -12.75
N LEU A 183 -16.87 -2.16 -11.68
CA LEU A 183 -16.76 -1.56 -10.37
C LEU A 183 -15.28 -1.48 -9.97
N ARG A 184 -14.90 -0.36 -9.36
CA ARG A 184 -13.53 -0.15 -8.85
C ARG A 184 -13.59 0.10 -7.36
N THR A 185 -12.99 -0.80 -6.59
CA THR A 185 -12.90 -0.63 -5.15
C THR A 185 -12.02 0.58 -4.87
N PRO A 186 -12.47 1.57 -4.07
CA PRO A 186 -11.66 2.73 -3.73
C PRO A 186 -10.34 2.32 -3.09
N ASP A 187 -9.22 2.83 -3.60
CA ASP A 187 -7.88 2.46 -3.13
C ASP A 187 -7.68 2.77 -1.63
N ALA A 188 -8.40 3.78 -1.10
CA ALA A 188 -8.38 4.17 0.32
C ALA A 188 -8.95 3.11 1.28
N LEU A 189 -9.67 2.10 0.78
CA LEU A 189 -10.15 0.99 1.61
C LEU A 189 -9.07 -0.05 1.91
N PHE A 190 -7.94 -0.03 1.18
CA PHE A 190 -6.87 -0.99 1.35
C PHE A 190 -5.83 -0.45 2.32
N ALA A 191 -5.59 -1.18 3.42
CA ALA A 191 -4.63 -0.81 4.45
C ALA A 191 -3.18 -0.79 3.91
N PRO A 192 -2.40 0.28 4.14
CA PRO A 192 -0.98 0.35 3.78
C PRO A 192 -0.10 -0.67 4.52
N ALA A 193 -0.51 -1.09 5.72
CA ALA A 193 0.26 -2.02 6.56
C ALA A 193 0.43 -3.43 5.97
N LEU A 194 -0.38 -3.77 4.94
CA LEU A 194 -0.36 -5.06 4.27
C LEU A 194 0.26 -4.99 2.88
N ASP A 195 1.02 -3.93 2.64
CA ASP A 195 1.78 -3.73 1.42
C ASP A 195 3.10 -4.52 1.47
N CYS A 196 3.45 -5.14 0.35
CA CYS A 196 4.68 -5.92 0.16
C CYS A 196 5.95 -5.07 -0.01
N GLY A 197 5.89 -3.78 0.29
CA GLY A 197 6.95 -2.80 0.01
C GLY A 197 7.16 -2.46 -1.47
N CYS A 198 6.63 -3.27 -2.40
CA CYS A 198 6.70 -2.98 -3.83
C CYS A 198 5.68 -1.89 -4.23
N PRO A 199 6.03 -1.01 -5.19
CA PRO A 199 5.08 -0.04 -5.76
C PRO A 199 3.80 -0.68 -6.31
N SER A 200 2.68 0.02 -6.15
CA SER A 200 1.43 -0.32 -6.86
C SER A 200 1.48 0.19 -8.29
N CYS A 201 1.21 -0.70 -9.24
CA CYS A 201 1.17 -0.43 -10.66
C CYS A 201 -0.22 -0.74 -11.22
N PHE A 202 -0.66 0.04 -12.20
CA PHE A 202 -1.99 -0.08 -12.80
C PHE A 202 -1.89 -0.10 -14.33
N TYR A 203 -2.69 -0.98 -14.94
CA TYR A 203 -2.69 -1.20 -16.40
C TYR A 203 -4.14 -1.27 -16.89
N SER A 204 -4.45 -0.73 -18.07
CA SER A 204 -5.83 -0.73 -18.59
C SER A 204 -5.93 -0.76 -20.12
N ASP A 205 -4.80 -0.71 -20.81
CA ASP A 205 -4.65 -0.56 -22.25
C ASP A 205 -4.27 -1.87 -22.96
N TRP A 206 -4.14 -2.98 -22.21
CA TRP A 206 -3.80 -4.27 -22.80
C TRP A 206 -5.04 -4.99 -23.35
N PRO A 207 -4.91 -5.70 -24.51
CA PRO A 207 -6.04 -6.37 -25.15
C PRO A 207 -6.81 -7.32 -24.23
N ALA A 208 -6.13 -8.14 -23.41
CA ALA A 208 -6.77 -9.12 -22.54
C ALA A 208 -7.59 -8.50 -21.40
N LEU A 209 -7.29 -7.24 -21.05
CA LEU A 209 -8.03 -6.50 -20.02
C LEU A 209 -9.38 -6.01 -20.54
N GLY A 210 -9.53 -5.85 -21.85
CA GLY A 210 -10.78 -5.39 -22.47
C GLY A 210 -11.28 -4.07 -21.86
N GLY A 211 -10.37 -3.15 -21.51
CA GLY A 211 -10.69 -1.87 -20.88
C GLY A 211 -10.96 -1.92 -19.36
N LEU A 212 -10.70 -3.06 -18.70
CA LEU A 212 -10.65 -3.14 -17.24
C LEU A 212 -9.27 -2.69 -16.73
N ARG A 213 -9.22 -2.11 -15.54
CA ARG A 213 -7.95 -1.84 -14.84
C ARG A 213 -7.46 -3.08 -14.10
N LEU A 214 -6.25 -3.52 -14.42
CA LEU A 214 -5.45 -4.47 -13.63
C LEU A 214 -4.61 -3.70 -12.61
N HIS A 215 -4.53 -4.21 -11.39
CA HIS A 215 -3.52 -3.81 -10.41
C HIS A 215 -2.48 -4.91 -10.25
N ALA A 216 -1.21 -4.52 -10.11
CA ALA A 216 -0.15 -5.41 -9.70
C ALA A 216 0.83 -4.70 -8.77
N LYS A 217 1.49 -5.49 -7.93
CA LYS A 217 2.71 -5.09 -7.23
C LYS A 217 3.90 -5.47 -8.10
N ASP A 218 4.74 -4.50 -8.45
CA ASP A 218 5.96 -4.74 -9.22
C ASP A 218 7.12 -4.04 -8.51
N SER A 219 8.15 -4.80 -8.12
CA SER A 219 9.34 -4.24 -7.46
C SER A 219 10.12 -3.25 -8.34
N ALA A 220 9.94 -3.32 -9.67
CA ALA A 220 10.54 -2.39 -10.63
C ALA A 220 9.68 -1.15 -10.91
N GLY A 221 8.47 -1.05 -10.35
CA GLY A 221 7.57 0.08 -10.55
C GLY A 221 6.76 0.03 -11.86
N GLN A 222 6.11 1.16 -12.19
CA GLN A 222 5.20 1.26 -13.34
C GLN A 222 5.96 1.28 -14.67
N ASN A 223 5.57 0.41 -15.61
CA ASN A 223 6.13 0.34 -16.97
C ASN A 223 7.67 0.35 -17.01
N PRO A 224 8.34 -0.60 -16.31
CA PRO A 224 9.78 -0.60 -16.24
C PRO A 224 10.40 -0.95 -17.60
N ALA A 225 11.56 -0.37 -17.88
CA ALA A 225 12.38 -0.82 -19.00
C ALA A 225 12.81 -2.29 -18.79
N PRO A 226 13.11 -3.03 -19.86
CA PRO A 226 13.71 -4.36 -19.74
C PRO A 226 14.96 -4.32 -18.85
N SER A 227 15.07 -5.25 -17.91
CA SER A 227 16.18 -5.36 -16.96
C SER A 227 17.18 -6.42 -17.40
N ASP A 228 18.46 -6.14 -17.24
CA ASP A 228 19.55 -7.01 -17.72
C ASP A 228 20.10 -7.98 -16.65
N ALA A 229 19.69 -7.94 -15.37
CA ALA A 229 20.45 -8.62 -14.31
C ALA A 229 19.71 -9.18 -13.08
N ALA A 230 18.43 -9.55 -13.16
CA ALA A 230 17.71 -10.12 -12.00
C ALA A 230 16.79 -11.28 -12.36
N ARG A 231 16.74 -12.32 -11.51
CA ARG A 231 15.71 -13.36 -11.58
C ARG A 231 14.34 -12.73 -11.38
N GLN A 232 13.34 -13.31 -12.02
CA GLN A 232 12.00 -12.78 -12.04
C GLN A 232 11.00 -13.75 -11.43
N TRP A 233 10.12 -13.24 -10.57
CA TRP A 233 9.14 -14.01 -9.84
C TRP A 233 7.74 -13.51 -10.13
N LEU A 234 6.86 -14.40 -10.57
CA LEU A 234 5.44 -14.13 -10.72
C LEU A 234 4.67 -14.82 -9.58
N LEU A 235 4.11 -14.03 -8.66
CA LEU A 235 3.44 -14.53 -7.47
C LEU A 235 1.92 -14.48 -7.65
N LEU A 236 1.29 -15.64 -7.74
CA LEU A 236 -0.13 -15.82 -8.05
C LEU A 236 -0.91 -16.20 -6.79
N PRO A 237 -1.71 -15.29 -6.21
CA PRO A 237 -2.39 -15.55 -4.95
C PRO A 237 -3.57 -16.50 -5.16
N GLY A 238 -3.77 -17.42 -4.22
CA GLY A 238 -4.98 -18.25 -4.20
C GLY A 238 -6.18 -17.45 -3.73
N LEU A 239 -7.37 -17.84 -4.14
CA LEU A 239 -8.60 -17.11 -3.87
C LEU A 239 -9.17 -17.45 -2.49
N PRO A 240 -9.84 -16.51 -1.80
CA PRO A 240 -10.12 -15.12 -2.18
C PRO A 240 -8.99 -14.12 -1.81
N ALA A 241 -7.78 -14.62 -1.52
CA ALA A 241 -6.65 -13.78 -1.14
C ALA A 241 -6.15 -12.94 -2.33
N GLN A 242 -5.42 -11.88 -2.00
CA GLN A 242 -4.82 -10.91 -2.92
C GLN A 242 -3.29 -11.07 -2.89
N GLN A 243 -2.56 -10.30 -3.68
CA GLN A 243 -1.08 -10.32 -3.65
C GLN A 243 -0.49 -10.06 -2.26
N GLY A 244 -1.22 -9.39 -1.34
CA GLY A 244 -0.78 -9.17 0.04
C GLY A 244 -0.47 -10.46 0.81
N LEU A 245 -0.95 -11.62 0.33
CA LEU A 245 -0.57 -12.95 0.82
C LEU A 245 0.94 -13.18 0.75
N PHE A 246 1.60 -12.64 -0.28
CA PHE A 246 3.02 -12.80 -0.50
C PHE A 246 3.86 -11.63 0.01
N ARG A 247 3.29 -10.72 0.82
CA ARG A 247 3.95 -9.45 1.17
C ARG A 247 5.38 -9.62 1.66
N GLU A 248 5.59 -10.60 2.52
CA GLU A 248 6.88 -10.92 3.09
C GLU A 248 7.84 -11.59 2.10
N LEU A 249 7.35 -12.56 1.32
CA LEU A 249 8.15 -13.23 0.30
C LEU A 249 8.59 -12.24 -0.77
N ALA A 250 7.67 -11.39 -1.22
CA ALA A 250 7.93 -10.35 -2.20
C ALA A 250 8.96 -9.32 -1.69
N ALA A 251 8.80 -8.85 -0.45
CA ALA A 251 9.78 -7.95 0.17
C ALA A 251 11.17 -8.60 0.28
N GLY A 252 11.22 -9.86 0.72
CA GLY A 252 12.47 -10.62 0.86
C GLY A 252 13.18 -10.88 -0.46
N LEU A 253 12.44 -11.24 -1.51
CA LEU A 253 12.99 -11.44 -2.86
C LEU A 253 13.45 -10.11 -3.47
N ALA A 254 12.66 -9.05 -3.36
CA ALA A 254 13.04 -7.72 -3.83
C ALA A 254 14.30 -7.20 -3.11
N ALA A 255 14.44 -7.44 -1.81
CA ALA A 255 15.63 -7.09 -1.04
C ALA A 255 16.90 -7.84 -1.49
N ARG A 256 16.77 -9.01 -2.15
CA ARG A 256 17.88 -9.75 -2.78
C ARG A 256 18.25 -9.23 -4.17
N GLY A 257 17.54 -8.23 -4.67
CA GLY A 257 17.70 -7.71 -6.02
C GLY A 257 16.90 -8.47 -7.07
N ASP A 258 16.05 -9.41 -6.69
CA ASP A 258 15.17 -10.09 -7.64
C ASP A 258 14.00 -9.17 -8.05
N ARG A 259 13.52 -9.37 -9.27
CA ARG A 259 12.29 -8.72 -9.72
C ARG A 259 11.08 -9.54 -9.29
N VAL A 260 10.13 -8.91 -8.64
CA VAL A 260 8.92 -9.57 -8.14
C VAL A 260 7.71 -8.87 -8.70
N VAL A 261 6.81 -9.64 -9.32
CA VAL A 261 5.52 -9.18 -9.80
C VAL A 261 4.41 -10.02 -9.18
N ALA A 262 3.44 -9.38 -8.55
CA ALA A 262 2.30 -10.03 -7.91
C ALA A 262 0.99 -9.31 -8.31
N PRO A 263 0.25 -9.82 -9.32
CA PRO A 263 -1.00 -9.22 -9.77
C PRO A 263 -2.17 -9.51 -8.83
N ASP A 264 -3.10 -8.57 -8.75
CA ASP A 264 -4.48 -8.85 -8.34
C ASP A 264 -5.22 -9.50 -9.51
N TRP A 265 -5.99 -10.56 -9.26
CA TRP A 265 -6.88 -11.11 -10.27
C TRP A 265 -7.92 -10.09 -10.73
N LEU A 266 -8.27 -10.07 -12.01
CA LEU A 266 -9.42 -9.31 -12.47
C LEU A 266 -10.67 -9.79 -11.72
N GLY A 267 -11.47 -8.88 -11.18
CA GLY A 267 -12.58 -9.24 -10.27
C GLY A 267 -12.26 -9.15 -8.78
N LEU A 268 -11.00 -8.97 -8.39
CA LEU A 268 -10.55 -8.97 -6.99
C LEU A 268 -9.59 -7.82 -6.68
N GLY A 269 -9.33 -7.62 -5.39
CA GLY A 269 -8.38 -6.62 -4.88
C GLY A 269 -8.57 -5.22 -5.47
N ARG A 270 -7.50 -4.60 -5.93
CA ARG A 270 -7.53 -3.26 -6.55
C ARG A 270 -7.80 -3.29 -8.06
N SER A 271 -7.86 -4.47 -8.65
CA SER A 271 -8.33 -4.66 -10.03
C SER A 271 -9.84 -4.40 -10.15
N ASP A 272 -10.25 -3.99 -11.34
CA ASP A 272 -11.65 -3.75 -11.66
C ASP A 272 -12.47 -5.06 -11.60
N LYS A 273 -13.74 -4.92 -11.24
CA LYS A 273 -14.66 -6.03 -11.00
C LYS A 273 -15.89 -5.92 -11.90
N PRO A 274 -16.47 -7.03 -12.36
CA PRO A 274 -17.72 -6.98 -13.10
C PRO A 274 -18.85 -6.51 -12.19
N LYS A 275 -19.68 -5.58 -12.68
CA LYS A 275 -20.86 -5.04 -11.97
C LYS A 275 -22.02 -6.03 -11.90
N LYS A 276 -22.11 -6.92 -12.89
CA LYS A 276 -23.14 -7.97 -12.98
C LYS A 276 -22.54 -9.33 -12.61
N ASP A 277 -23.39 -10.33 -12.46
CA ASP A 277 -23.03 -11.74 -12.25
C ASP A 277 -22.46 -12.32 -13.57
N GLN A 278 -21.35 -11.75 -14.03
CA GLN A 278 -20.63 -12.11 -15.24
C GLN A 278 -19.24 -12.62 -14.86
N ARG A 279 -18.83 -13.70 -15.51
CA ARG A 279 -17.56 -14.37 -15.28
C ARG A 279 -16.41 -13.59 -15.94
N LEU A 280 -15.33 -13.40 -15.20
CA LEU A 280 -13.98 -13.24 -15.77
C LEU A 280 -13.33 -14.62 -15.65
N GLY A 281 -13.38 -15.40 -16.73
CA GLY A 281 -13.05 -16.83 -16.67
C GLY A 281 -11.56 -17.11 -16.72
N ASP A 282 -11.18 -18.36 -16.48
CA ASP A 282 -9.79 -18.84 -16.51
C ASP A 282 -9.07 -18.45 -17.80
N ALA A 283 -9.76 -18.50 -18.95
CA ALA A 283 -9.22 -18.06 -20.23
C ALA A 283 -8.84 -16.57 -20.25
N GLN A 284 -9.64 -15.71 -19.62
CA GLN A 284 -9.36 -14.28 -19.54
C GLN A 284 -8.27 -13.97 -18.51
N GLN A 285 -8.27 -14.65 -17.36
CA GLN A 285 -7.17 -14.52 -16.38
C GLN A 285 -5.84 -14.99 -17.00
N LEU A 286 -5.87 -16.09 -17.75
CA LEU A 286 -4.69 -16.62 -18.44
C LEU A 286 -4.19 -15.66 -19.53
N ALA A 287 -5.11 -15.09 -20.34
CA ALA A 287 -4.77 -14.05 -21.30
C ALA A 287 -4.18 -12.80 -20.62
N MET A 288 -4.74 -12.38 -19.49
CA MET A 288 -4.19 -11.29 -18.68
C MET A 288 -2.78 -11.58 -18.20
N LEU A 289 -2.50 -12.80 -17.72
CA LEU A 289 -1.15 -13.19 -17.30
C LEU A 289 -0.16 -13.24 -18.47
N GLN A 290 -0.61 -13.61 -19.68
CA GLN A 290 0.23 -13.54 -20.89
C GLN A 290 0.57 -12.10 -21.25
N ASP A 291 -0.42 -11.20 -21.28
CA ASP A 291 -0.20 -9.78 -21.53
C ASP A 291 0.74 -9.20 -20.48
N LEU A 292 0.57 -9.59 -19.20
CA LEU A 292 1.47 -9.18 -18.12
C LEU A 292 2.91 -9.64 -18.38
N ILE A 293 3.13 -10.92 -18.71
CA ILE A 293 4.47 -11.43 -19.03
C ILE A 293 5.07 -10.68 -20.23
N GLN A 294 4.28 -10.44 -21.27
CA GLN A 294 4.73 -9.80 -22.50
C GLN A 294 5.07 -8.32 -22.30
N HIS A 295 4.13 -7.54 -21.76
CA HIS A 295 4.25 -6.09 -21.61
C HIS A 295 5.22 -5.67 -20.50
N LEU A 296 5.39 -6.51 -19.48
CA LEU A 296 6.38 -6.27 -18.44
C LEU A 296 7.72 -6.91 -18.72
N HIS A 297 7.90 -7.54 -19.89
CA HIS A 297 9.13 -8.21 -20.29
C HIS A 297 9.59 -9.24 -19.25
N LEU A 298 8.64 -10.02 -18.73
CA LEU A 298 8.95 -11.14 -17.84
C LEU A 298 9.45 -12.35 -18.65
N GLY A 299 10.41 -13.07 -18.10
CA GLY A 299 11.23 -14.04 -18.81
C GLY A 299 12.46 -13.41 -19.48
N GLY A 300 13.08 -14.16 -20.40
CA GLY A 300 14.37 -13.83 -21.02
C GLY A 300 15.50 -14.70 -20.49
N GLU A 301 16.75 -14.23 -20.62
CA GLU A 301 17.94 -14.98 -20.17
C GLU A 301 17.97 -15.26 -18.67
N GLN A 302 17.33 -14.40 -17.88
CA GLN A 302 17.29 -14.50 -16.41
C GLN A 302 16.29 -15.55 -15.89
N GLY A 303 15.35 -15.97 -16.74
CA GLY A 303 14.33 -16.96 -16.40
C GLY A 303 13.20 -16.42 -15.49
N LEU A 304 12.03 -17.04 -15.63
CA LEU A 304 10.83 -16.72 -14.84
C LEU A 304 10.50 -17.88 -13.90
N VAL A 305 10.30 -17.59 -12.61
CA VAL A 305 9.76 -18.56 -11.65
C VAL A 305 8.32 -18.16 -11.32
N ILE A 306 7.38 -19.10 -11.46
CA ILE A 306 5.98 -18.88 -11.10
C ILE A 306 5.74 -19.50 -9.73
N VAL A 307 5.22 -18.71 -8.80
CA VAL A 307 4.78 -19.16 -7.47
C VAL A 307 3.26 -19.08 -7.43
N ALA A 308 2.59 -20.17 -7.07
CA ALA A 308 1.13 -20.21 -7.01
C ALA A 308 0.65 -20.78 -5.69
N HIS A 309 -0.24 -20.05 -5.02
CA HIS A 309 -0.87 -20.50 -3.79
C HIS A 309 -2.26 -21.09 -4.06
N GLY A 310 -2.58 -22.21 -3.42
CA GLY A 310 -3.94 -22.75 -3.44
C GLY A 310 -4.43 -23.04 -4.87
N ASP A 311 -5.64 -22.59 -5.15
CA ASP A 311 -6.35 -22.80 -6.43
C ASP A 311 -5.71 -22.10 -7.63
N ALA A 312 -4.82 -21.12 -7.42
CA ALA A 312 -4.01 -20.51 -8.49
C ALA A 312 -3.09 -21.54 -9.19
N ALA A 313 -2.81 -22.68 -8.55
CA ALA A 313 -1.97 -23.75 -9.09
C ALA A 313 -2.40 -24.22 -10.49
N ARG A 314 -3.71 -24.25 -10.78
CA ARG A 314 -4.24 -24.66 -12.10
C ARG A 314 -3.90 -23.66 -13.20
N LEU A 315 -4.12 -22.37 -12.93
CA LEU A 315 -3.79 -21.30 -13.87
C LEU A 315 -2.28 -21.20 -14.10
N ALA A 316 -1.48 -21.39 -13.05
CA ALA A 316 -0.03 -21.43 -13.14
C ALA A 316 0.45 -22.55 -14.08
N GLN A 317 -0.08 -23.77 -13.94
CA GLN A 317 0.26 -24.90 -14.83
C GLN A 317 -0.14 -24.63 -16.28
N ALA A 318 -1.34 -24.09 -16.51
CA ALA A 318 -1.78 -23.71 -17.85
C ALA A 318 -0.85 -22.66 -18.49
N LEU A 319 -0.42 -21.68 -17.69
CA LEU A 319 0.52 -20.66 -18.12
C LEU A 319 1.89 -21.25 -18.46
N VAL A 320 2.41 -22.17 -17.66
CA VAL A 320 3.66 -22.89 -17.95
C VAL A 320 3.60 -23.60 -19.29
N LEU A 321 2.55 -24.39 -19.53
CA LEU A 321 2.37 -25.11 -20.80
C LEU A 321 2.29 -24.16 -21.99
N GLN A 322 1.61 -23.03 -21.82
CA GLN A 322 1.48 -22.04 -22.86
C GLN A 322 2.80 -21.30 -23.17
N GLN A 323 3.56 -20.93 -22.14
CA GLN A 323 4.88 -20.33 -22.30
C GLN A 323 5.85 -21.29 -23.01
N ALA A 324 5.81 -22.58 -22.66
CA ALA A 324 6.57 -23.62 -23.36
C ALA A 324 6.16 -23.73 -24.84
N ALA A 325 4.86 -23.72 -25.15
CA ALA A 325 4.36 -23.75 -26.53
C ALA A 325 4.77 -22.52 -27.37
N LEU A 326 5.02 -21.38 -26.71
CA LEU A 326 5.54 -20.15 -27.33
C LEU A 326 7.06 -20.14 -27.47
N GLY A 327 7.77 -21.22 -27.10
CA GLY A 327 9.22 -21.30 -27.12
C GLY A 327 9.91 -20.44 -26.05
N LYS A 328 9.18 -20.05 -25.00
CA LYS A 328 9.65 -19.22 -23.89
C LYS A 328 9.45 -19.94 -22.55
N PRO A 329 10.07 -21.11 -22.32
CA PRO A 329 9.81 -21.90 -21.12
C PRO A 329 10.16 -21.12 -19.85
N VAL A 330 9.38 -21.35 -18.79
CA VAL A 330 9.70 -20.82 -17.46
C VAL A 330 10.85 -21.60 -16.82
N GLN A 331 11.54 -20.98 -15.87
CA GLN A 331 12.68 -21.57 -15.15
C GLN A 331 12.25 -22.47 -13.98
N GLY A 332 11.05 -22.26 -13.43
CA GLY A 332 10.57 -23.06 -12.32
C GLY A 332 9.11 -22.80 -11.96
N LEU A 333 8.52 -23.78 -11.28
CA LEU A 333 7.18 -23.68 -10.72
C LEU A 333 7.21 -24.03 -9.23
N TRP A 334 6.65 -23.14 -8.40
CA TRP A 334 6.49 -23.37 -6.97
C TRP A 334 5.01 -23.36 -6.59
N LEU A 335 4.53 -24.49 -6.10
CA LEU A 335 3.15 -24.65 -5.64
C LEU A 335 3.10 -24.64 -4.11
N ILE A 336 2.35 -23.72 -3.53
CA ILE A 336 2.14 -23.61 -2.08
C ILE A 336 0.71 -23.99 -1.77
N ASN A 337 0.52 -25.03 -0.95
CA ASN A 337 -0.78 -25.60 -0.60
C ASN A 337 -1.69 -25.81 -1.84
N PRO A 338 -1.21 -26.42 -2.94
CA PRO A 338 -2.08 -26.68 -4.09
C PRO A 338 -3.26 -27.58 -3.67
N PRO A 339 -4.45 -27.42 -4.29
CA PRO A 339 -5.57 -28.31 -4.02
C PRO A 339 -5.16 -29.76 -4.30
N ASN A 340 -5.54 -30.66 -3.40
CA ASN A 340 -5.27 -32.09 -3.54
C ASN A 340 -6.03 -32.67 -4.74
N ALA A 341 -5.60 -33.85 -5.22
CA ALA A 341 -6.35 -34.63 -6.20
C ALA A 341 -7.64 -35.27 -5.63
N ALA A 342 -7.79 -35.29 -4.31
CA ALA A 342 -9.04 -35.59 -3.64
C ALA A 342 -9.88 -34.29 -3.50
N ALA A 343 -11.20 -34.43 -3.24
CA ALA A 343 -12.22 -33.36 -3.25
C ALA A 343 -11.88 -32.08 -2.37
N PRO A 344 -12.74 -31.06 -2.22
CA PRO A 344 -12.50 -29.85 -1.35
C PRO A 344 -13.16 -29.88 0.03
N SER A 345 -12.56 -29.31 1.13
CA SER A 345 -12.98 -29.61 2.54
C SER A 345 -14.48 -29.45 2.66
N ALA A 346 -15.14 -30.27 3.49
CA ALA A 346 -16.58 -30.06 3.70
C ALA A 346 -16.85 -28.57 4.02
N ASP A 347 -15.98 -27.94 4.80
CA ASP A 347 -16.01 -26.51 5.12
C ASP A 347 -15.72 -25.61 3.90
N TYR A 348 -14.74 -25.93 3.05
CA TYR A 348 -14.45 -25.14 1.84
C TYR A 348 -15.55 -25.23 0.80
N ARG A 349 -16.04 -26.45 0.54
CA ARG A 349 -17.14 -26.71 -0.38
C ARG A 349 -18.39 -26.01 0.12
N LEU A 350 -18.68 -26.11 1.42
CA LEU A 350 -19.78 -25.38 2.05
C LEU A 350 -19.61 -23.86 1.93
N TRP A 351 -18.41 -23.33 2.14
CA TRP A 351 -18.12 -21.91 1.95
C TRP A 351 -18.37 -21.48 0.51
N LEU A 352 -17.84 -22.20 -0.47
CA LEU A 352 -18.07 -21.92 -1.89
C LEU A 352 -19.56 -22.02 -2.25
N GLU A 353 -20.28 -23.01 -1.73
CA GLU A 353 -21.74 -23.15 -1.92
C GLU A 353 -22.49 -21.96 -1.32
N GLN A 354 -22.07 -21.47 -0.15
CA GLN A 354 -22.64 -20.29 0.49
C GLN A 354 -22.36 -19.04 -0.32
N VAL A 355 -21.13 -18.81 -0.78
CA VAL A 355 -20.76 -17.67 -1.62
C VAL A 355 -21.49 -17.69 -2.96
N ALA A 356 -21.60 -18.87 -3.59
CA ALA A 356 -22.35 -19.09 -4.83
C ALA A 356 -23.85 -18.81 -4.69
N ARG A 357 -24.44 -19.07 -3.51
CA ARG A 357 -25.87 -18.85 -3.23
C ARG A 357 -26.16 -17.45 -2.70
N LYS A 358 -25.33 -16.92 -1.81
CA LYS A 358 -25.52 -15.67 -1.05
C LYS A 358 -24.21 -14.87 -1.03
N PRO A 359 -23.98 -13.97 -2.01
CA PRO A 359 -22.79 -13.13 -2.03
C PRO A 359 -22.73 -12.13 -0.89
N ALA A 360 -23.80 -11.94 -0.10
CA ALA A 360 -23.81 -11.06 1.06
C ALA A 360 -23.04 -11.60 2.27
N LEU A 361 -22.50 -12.83 2.20
CA LEU A 361 -21.64 -13.37 3.26
C LEU A 361 -20.41 -12.47 3.42
N ASP A 362 -20.19 -11.97 4.63
CA ASP A 362 -18.94 -11.30 4.99
C ASP A 362 -17.86 -12.39 5.08
N ILE A 363 -16.93 -12.37 4.13
CA ILE A 363 -15.85 -13.37 4.02
C ILE A 363 -14.99 -13.36 5.28
N ALA A 364 -14.72 -12.17 5.86
CA ALA A 364 -13.94 -12.07 7.09
C ALA A 364 -14.70 -12.69 8.27
N ALA A 365 -16.02 -12.45 8.36
CA ALA A 365 -16.84 -13.05 9.41
C ALA A 365 -17.02 -14.57 9.25
N ALA A 366 -17.12 -15.06 8.01
CA ALA A 366 -17.26 -16.48 7.70
C ALA A 366 -15.98 -17.29 7.99
N LEU A 367 -14.81 -16.64 7.90
CA LEU A 367 -13.53 -17.21 8.31
C LEU A 367 -13.35 -17.25 9.85
N GLY A 368 -14.35 -16.81 10.62
CA GLY A 368 -14.38 -16.82 12.09
C GLY A 368 -13.45 -15.79 12.73
N ARG A 369 -13.39 -15.69 14.07
CA ARG A 369 -12.24 -15.07 14.76
C ARG A 369 -11.10 -16.07 14.83
N SER A 370 -9.88 -15.59 14.66
CA SER A 370 -8.70 -16.45 14.60
C SER A 370 -8.31 -16.79 16.03
N ALA A 371 -8.11 -18.07 16.33
CA ALA A 371 -7.43 -18.47 17.57
C ALA A 371 -5.93 -18.11 17.54
N MET A 372 -5.44 -17.53 16.44
CA MET A 372 -4.04 -17.23 16.11
C MET A 372 -3.68 -15.73 16.26
N GLY A 373 -4.55 -14.91 16.88
CA GLY A 373 -4.24 -13.52 17.26
C GLY A 373 -4.62 -12.41 16.25
N ASP A 374 -4.28 -11.16 16.61
CA ASP A 374 -4.75 -9.91 15.99
C ASP A 374 -4.23 -9.66 14.55
N GLU A 375 -3.02 -10.13 14.21
CA GLU A 375 -2.45 -9.96 12.86
C GLU A 375 -3.29 -10.65 11.78
N MET A 376 -3.80 -11.85 12.07
CA MET A 376 -4.69 -12.58 11.16
C MET A 376 -6.03 -11.87 10.98
N ASP A 377 -6.50 -11.14 11.99
CA ASP A 377 -7.73 -10.36 11.90
C ASP A 377 -7.55 -9.10 11.03
N ALA A 378 -6.35 -8.48 11.01
CA ALA A 378 -6.02 -7.41 10.07
C ALA A 378 -5.99 -7.91 8.61
N ASP A 379 -5.37 -9.08 8.36
CA ASP A 379 -5.36 -9.72 7.03
C ASP A 379 -6.79 -10.01 6.52
N ARG A 380 -7.68 -10.47 7.40
CA ARG A 380 -9.10 -10.72 7.05
C ARG A 380 -9.86 -9.44 6.75
N GLN A 381 -9.65 -8.38 7.52
CA GLN A 381 -10.26 -7.08 7.25
C GLN A 381 -9.88 -6.56 5.86
N GLN A 382 -8.63 -6.76 5.44
CA GLN A 382 -8.17 -6.42 4.09
C GLN A 382 -8.84 -7.26 3.00
N TRP A 383 -9.04 -8.56 3.23
CA TRP A 383 -9.79 -9.40 2.29
C TRP A 383 -11.26 -9.00 2.19
N ALA A 384 -11.85 -8.45 3.26
CA ALA A 384 -13.20 -7.89 3.23
C ALA A 384 -13.25 -6.53 2.51
N ALA A 385 -12.19 -5.71 2.60
CA ALA A 385 -12.15 -4.36 2.03
C ALA A 385 -12.37 -4.31 0.50
N GLN A 386 -12.04 -5.37 -0.22
CA GLN A 386 -12.30 -5.46 -1.67
C GLN A 386 -13.80 -5.50 -2.02
N PHE A 387 -14.66 -5.77 -1.04
CA PHE A 387 -16.10 -5.97 -1.18
C PHE A 387 -16.93 -5.05 -0.26
N PRO A 388 -16.84 -3.72 -0.45
CA PRO A 388 -17.44 -2.74 0.45
C PRO A 388 -18.97 -2.88 0.58
N ASP A 389 -19.63 -3.34 -0.48
CA ASP A 389 -21.06 -3.61 -0.46
C ASP A 389 -21.42 -4.82 -1.35
N LYS A 390 -22.72 -5.18 -1.34
CA LYS A 390 -23.27 -6.32 -2.09
C LYS A 390 -23.02 -6.26 -3.61
N GLY A 391 -22.89 -5.07 -4.20
CA GLY A 391 -22.64 -4.86 -5.63
C GLY A 391 -21.25 -5.36 -6.04
N TYR A 392 -20.24 -5.19 -5.17
CA TYR A 392 -18.86 -5.64 -5.43
C TYR A 392 -18.70 -7.17 -5.34
N ARG A 393 -19.70 -7.87 -4.79
CA ARG A 393 -19.67 -9.32 -4.56
C ARG A 393 -20.32 -10.13 -5.67
N ALA A 394 -20.85 -9.48 -6.70
CA ALA A 394 -21.48 -10.16 -7.85
C ALA A 394 -20.48 -11.05 -8.61
N GLY A 395 -19.27 -10.56 -8.88
CA GLY A 395 -18.21 -11.34 -9.51
C GLY A 395 -17.72 -12.51 -8.65
N LEU A 396 -17.67 -12.34 -7.32
CA LEU A 396 -17.31 -13.40 -6.38
C LEU A 396 -18.30 -14.57 -6.42
N ARG A 397 -19.59 -14.29 -6.63
CA ARG A 397 -20.62 -15.32 -6.79
C ARG A 397 -20.40 -16.17 -8.04
N ALA A 398 -20.11 -15.52 -9.17
CA ALA A 398 -19.80 -16.21 -10.42
C ALA A 398 -18.56 -17.09 -10.25
N TRP A 399 -17.52 -16.54 -9.64
CA TRP A 399 -16.30 -17.25 -9.33
C TRP A 399 -16.55 -18.49 -8.45
N ALA A 400 -17.30 -18.36 -7.36
CA ALA A 400 -17.54 -19.48 -6.46
C ALA A 400 -18.30 -20.63 -7.13
N ARG A 401 -19.21 -20.35 -8.07
CA ARG A 401 -19.88 -21.37 -8.88
C ARG A 401 -18.88 -22.13 -9.78
N ASP A 402 -17.94 -21.42 -10.38
CA ASP A 402 -16.92 -22.03 -11.25
C ASP A 402 -15.90 -22.82 -10.44
N ALA A 403 -15.48 -22.29 -9.29
CA ALA A 403 -14.62 -22.99 -8.36
C ALA A 403 -15.27 -24.33 -7.95
N LEU A 404 -16.56 -24.33 -7.57
CA LEU A 404 -17.30 -25.57 -7.29
C LEU A 404 -17.30 -26.55 -8.46
N ALA A 405 -17.55 -26.07 -9.69
CA ALA A 405 -17.52 -26.91 -10.87
C ALA A 405 -16.11 -27.47 -11.16
N GLY A 406 -15.07 -26.68 -10.89
CA GLY A 406 -13.67 -27.03 -11.12
C GLY A 406 -13.02 -27.85 -10.00
N LEU A 407 -13.70 -28.06 -8.87
CA LEU A 407 -13.24 -28.91 -7.77
C LEU A 407 -13.39 -30.40 -8.07
N ASP A 408 -14.37 -30.73 -8.91
CA ASP A 408 -14.62 -32.10 -9.37
C ASP A 408 -13.86 -32.39 -10.69
N ALA A 409 -13.13 -31.41 -11.23
CA ALA A 409 -12.31 -31.56 -12.44
C ALA A 409 -10.90 -32.05 -12.06
N PRO A 410 -10.37 -33.11 -12.72
CA PRO A 410 -9.01 -33.58 -12.46
C PRO A 410 -7.99 -32.47 -12.73
N VAL A 411 -6.98 -32.34 -11.85
CA VAL A 411 -5.79 -31.54 -12.15
C VAL A 411 -5.20 -32.11 -13.44
N MET A 412 -5.09 -31.28 -14.48
CA MET A 412 -4.56 -31.74 -15.77
C MET A 412 -3.19 -32.38 -15.57
N ALA A 413 -3.04 -33.64 -15.99
CA ALA A 413 -1.71 -34.22 -16.11
C ALA A 413 -0.92 -33.39 -17.13
N PRO A 414 0.33 -32.98 -16.83
CA PRO A 414 1.14 -32.29 -17.81
C PRO A 414 1.24 -33.15 -19.07
N ALA A 415 1.05 -32.54 -20.24
CA ALA A 415 1.27 -33.22 -21.50
C ALA A 415 2.73 -33.73 -21.52
N ALA A 416 2.91 -35.00 -21.88
CA ALA A 416 4.16 -35.75 -21.78
C ALA A 416 5.29 -35.31 -22.75
N SER A 417 5.49 -34.00 -22.92
CA SER A 417 6.38 -33.45 -23.93
C SER A 417 7.18 -32.26 -23.41
N ALA A 418 8.49 -32.53 -23.22
CA ALA A 418 9.64 -31.62 -23.33
C ALA A 418 10.07 -30.77 -22.11
N GLN A 419 11.31 -31.06 -21.66
CA GLN A 419 12.16 -30.43 -20.63
C GLN A 419 11.85 -30.71 -19.14
N ALA A 420 12.92 -30.98 -18.39
CA ALA A 420 12.90 -31.11 -16.93
C ALA A 420 12.69 -29.72 -16.30
N LEU A 421 11.44 -29.40 -15.98
CA LEU A 421 11.08 -28.19 -15.25
C LEU A 421 11.28 -28.42 -13.74
N PRO A 422 12.06 -27.59 -13.03
CA PRO A 422 12.12 -27.62 -11.57
C PRO A 422 10.76 -27.29 -10.96
N VAL A 423 10.21 -28.21 -10.17
CA VAL A 423 8.94 -28.02 -9.44
C VAL A 423 9.17 -28.18 -7.95
N LEU A 424 8.79 -27.16 -7.17
CA LEU A 424 8.76 -27.21 -5.71
C LEU A 424 7.31 -27.24 -5.23
N VAL A 425 7.01 -28.10 -4.26
CA VAL A 425 5.69 -28.15 -3.60
C VAL A 425 5.88 -27.95 -2.10
N SER A 426 5.15 -27.01 -1.51
CA SER A 426 5.18 -26.71 -0.08
C SER A 426 3.79 -26.91 0.53
N LEU A 427 3.71 -27.65 1.64
CA LEU A 427 2.48 -27.98 2.37
C LEU A 427 2.64 -27.64 3.86
N GLY A 428 1.58 -27.17 4.52
CA GLY A 428 1.64 -26.69 5.91
C GLY A 428 1.10 -27.67 6.94
N GLU A 429 1.61 -27.59 8.18
CA GLU A 429 1.22 -28.51 9.28
C GLU A 429 -0.26 -28.38 9.70
N GLN A 430 -0.87 -27.20 9.54
CA GLN A 430 -2.30 -26.98 9.71
C GLN A 430 -3.03 -26.79 8.37
N ALA A 431 -2.66 -27.53 7.32
CA ALA A 431 -3.43 -27.58 6.06
C ALA A 431 -4.80 -28.28 6.25
N ARG A 432 -5.60 -27.86 7.23
CA ARG A 432 -7.01 -28.22 7.38
C ARG A 432 -7.86 -27.37 6.44
N TRP A 433 -7.59 -27.52 5.14
CA TRP A 433 -8.60 -27.38 4.09
C TRP A 433 -8.73 -28.67 3.26
N TRP A 434 -8.10 -29.79 3.66
CA TRP A 434 -8.45 -31.14 3.17
C TRP A 434 -7.89 -32.29 4.03
N PRO A 435 -8.61 -33.41 4.26
CA PRO A 435 -8.00 -34.63 4.80
C PRO A 435 -7.03 -35.23 3.78
N ALA A 436 -5.89 -35.73 4.26
CA ALA A 436 -4.93 -36.46 3.41
C ALA A 436 -5.63 -37.64 2.70
N PRO A 437 -5.41 -37.86 1.40
CA PRO A 437 -6.01 -38.99 0.69
C PRO A 437 -5.40 -40.32 1.16
N ALA A 438 -6.24 -41.35 1.23
CA ALA A 438 -5.81 -42.73 1.51
C ALA A 438 -4.90 -43.30 0.40
N ASP A 439 -4.96 -42.70 -0.80
CA ASP A 439 -4.28 -43.18 -2.01
C ASP A 439 -3.10 -42.28 -2.46
N GLY A 440 -2.74 -41.26 -1.67
CA GLY A 440 -1.41 -40.61 -1.67
C GLY A 440 -1.12 -39.53 -2.73
N LEU A 441 -0.42 -38.48 -2.30
CA LEU A 441 0.31 -37.47 -3.11
C LEU A 441 1.25 -38.12 -4.14
N ASP A 442 1.65 -39.37 -3.90
CA ASP A 442 2.55 -40.16 -4.72
C ASP A 442 2.00 -40.48 -6.12
N ALA A 443 0.69 -40.71 -6.27
CA ALA A 443 0.08 -40.95 -7.58
C ALA A 443 0.02 -39.68 -8.45
N TRP A 444 -0.08 -38.51 -7.82
CA TRP A 444 -0.06 -37.20 -8.48
C TRP A 444 1.37 -36.77 -8.84
N LEU A 445 2.34 -36.97 -7.94
CA LEU A 445 3.76 -36.73 -8.21
C LEU A 445 4.32 -37.69 -9.28
N ALA A 446 3.83 -38.93 -9.36
CA ALA A 446 4.19 -39.88 -10.41
C ALA A 446 3.75 -39.42 -11.82
N ALA A 447 2.71 -38.58 -11.93
CA ALA A 447 2.25 -38.01 -13.20
C ALA A 447 3.02 -36.73 -13.60
N VAL A 448 3.73 -36.10 -12.66
CA VAL A 448 4.49 -34.85 -12.86
C VAL A 448 6.00 -35.10 -12.98
N ALA A 449 6.49 -36.25 -12.50
CA ALA A 449 7.91 -36.56 -12.49
C ALA A 449 8.37 -37.34 -13.74
N THR A 450 9.17 -36.69 -14.59
CA THR A 450 10.31 -37.41 -15.18
C THR A 450 11.52 -36.49 -15.34
N ALA A 451 12.67 -36.99 -14.86
CA ALA A 451 14.04 -36.53 -15.08
C ALA A 451 14.64 -35.50 -14.09
N ALA A 452 14.91 -35.95 -12.86
CA ALA A 452 16.21 -35.72 -12.23
C ALA A 452 16.55 -36.94 -11.35
N GLY A 453 17.30 -37.88 -11.91
CA GLY A 453 17.76 -39.06 -11.18
C GLY A 453 18.80 -38.67 -10.13
N SER A 454 18.45 -38.75 -8.85
CA SER A 454 19.27 -39.32 -7.77
C SER A 454 18.58 -39.15 -6.41
N ALA A 455 18.17 -40.28 -5.84
CA ALA A 455 17.85 -40.59 -4.44
C ALA A 455 17.66 -39.43 -3.42
N GLY A 456 16.44 -39.33 -2.88
CA GLY A 456 16.16 -38.78 -1.55
C GLY A 456 14.75 -38.19 -1.38
N PRO A 457 13.89 -38.74 -0.48
CA PRO A 457 12.65 -38.07 -0.09
C PRO A 457 13.00 -36.89 0.83
N LEU A 458 12.57 -35.67 0.47
CA LEU A 458 12.78 -34.49 1.30
C LEU A 458 12.07 -34.66 2.65
N ALA A 459 12.83 -34.50 3.73
CA ALA A 459 12.50 -34.87 5.09
C ALA A 459 11.64 -33.82 5.81
N TRP A 460 10.65 -34.33 6.56
CA TRP A 460 9.80 -33.61 7.51
C TRP A 460 10.29 -33.86 8.94
N GLN A 461 10.30 -32.85 9.82
CA GLN A 461 10.36 -33.12 11.28
C GLN A 461 9.80 -32.00 12.16
N ARG A 462 9.06 -32.41 13.19
CA ARG A 462 8.36 -31.61 14.21
C ARG A 462 9.34 -31.10 15.30
N CYS A 463 9.31 -29.80 15.61
CA CYS A 463 10.12 -29.22 16.70
C CYS A 463 9.55 -29.55 18.10
N ALA A 464 10.45 -29.76 19.06
CA ALA A 464 10.14 -30.01 20.47
C ALA A 464 9.88 -28.68 21.20
N GLY A 465 8.67 -28.12 21.08
CA GLY A 465 8.33 -26.85 21.74
C GLY A 465 6.85 -26.47 21.75
N GLY A 466 6.06 -26.88 20.76
CA GLY A 466 4.60 -26.78 20.82
C GLY A 466 3.93 -25.54 20.22
N ASP A 467 4.67 -24.58 19.66
CA ASP A 467 4.09 -23.38 19.02
C ASP A 467 4.06 -23.49 17.48
N TRP A 468 2.91 -23.17 16.88
CA TRP A 468 2.67 -23.20 15.42
C TRP A 468 1.93 -21.93 14.94
N LEU A 469 2.54 -21.19 14.01
CA LEU A 469 1.89 -20.18 13.15
C LEU A 469 1.80 -20.74 11.71
N PRO A 470 0.84 -20.29 10.88
CA PRO A 470 0.65 -20.83 9.52
C PRO A 470 1.94 -20.71 8.70
N LEU A 471 2.05 -21.43 7.57
CA LEU A 471 3.15 -21.35 6.58
C LEU A 471 3.36 -19.93 6.02
N GLN A 472 3.80 -19.02 6.87
CA GLN A 472 3.99 -17.59 6.65
C GLN A 472 5.16 -17.10 7.49
N ASN A 473 6.06 -17.97 7.96
CA ASN A 473 7.37 -17.47 8.38
C ASN A 473 8.12 -17.05 7.11
N SER A 474 8.18 -15.75 6.88
CA SER A 474 8.85 -15.08 5.76
C SER A 474 10.24 -15.64 5.51
N ALA A 475 10.98 -15.93 6.59
CA ALA A 475 12.31 -16.51 6.53
C ALA A 475 12.34 -17.91 5.90
N ALA A 476 11.36 -18.77 6.18
CA ALA A 476 11.32 -20.14 5.66
C ALA A 476 10.95 -20.18 4.17
N LEU A 477 9.98 -19.36 3.74
CA LEU A 477 9.64 -19.22 2.32
C LEU A 477 10.81 -18.57 1.54
N LEU A 478 11.41 -17.53 2.12
CA LEU A 478 12.56 -16.87 1.54
C LEU A 478 13.77 -17.82 1.46
N GLN A 479 13.94 -18.74 2.41
CA GLN A 479 14.97 -19.79 2.33
C GLN A 479 14.64 -20.85 1.26
N ALA A 480 13.38 -21.28 1.16
CA ALA A 480 12.92 -22.25 0.17
C ALA A 480 13.10 -21.76 -1.28
N SER A 481 13.05 -20.44 -1.51
CA SER A 481 13.33 -19.85 -2.83
C SER A 481 14.72 -20.20 -3.38
N GLY A 482 15.68 -20.54 -2.52
CA GLY A 482 17.02 -21.00 -2.90
C GLY A 482 17.01 -22.29 -3.74
N PHE A 483 15.91 -23.06 -3.73
CA PHE A 483 15.71 -24.21 -4.62
C PHE A 483 15.89 -23.86 -6.11
N PHE A 484 15.58 -22.62 -6.50
CA PHE A 484 15.65 -22.20 -7.90
C PHE A 484 17.02 -21.60 -8.29
N GLU A 485 17.97 -21.39 -7.36
CA GLU A 485 19.28 -20.77 -7.62
C GLU A 485 20.19 -21.58 -8.55
N ALA A 486 20.94 -20.87 -9.41
CA ALA A 486 21.84 -21.50 -10.37
C ALA A 486 22.98 -22.26 -9.66
N GLY A 487 23.16 -23.55 -9.96
CA GLY A 487 24.21 -24.38 -9.38
C GLY A 487 23.91 -24.95 -7.99
N ALA A 488 22.69 -24.77 -7.47
CA ALA A 488 22.25 -25.41 -6.23
C ALA A 488 22.26 -26.94 -6.39
N LYS A 489 23.29 -27.61 -5.84
CA LYS A 489 23.25 -29.06 -5.64
C LYS A 489 22.19 -29.38 -4.58
N PRO A 490 21.45 -30.50 -4.67
CA PRO A 490 20.51 -30.91 -3.63
C PRO A 490 21.14 -30.97 -2.22
N ALA A 491 22.47 -31.16 -2.15
CA ALA A 491 23.25 -31.13 -0.90
C ALA A 491 23.29 -29.74 -0.21
N ALA A 492 23.13 -28.62 -0.94
CA ALA A 492 23.09 -27.28 -0.36
C ALA A 492 21.78 -26.99 0.40
N LEU A 493 20.69 -27.71 0.07
CA LEU A 493 19.45 -27.69 0.85
C LEU A 493 19.59 -28.39 2.22
N GLY A 494 20.69 -29.15 2.42
CA GLY A 494 21.06 -29.71 3.73
C GLY A 494 21.39 -28.65 4.79
N LEU A 495 21.60 -27.38 4.40
CA LEU A 495 21.80 -26.26 5.34
C LEU A 495 20.49 -25.73 5.92
N VAL A 496 19.34 -25.95 5.26
CA VAL A 496 18.02 -25.63 5.84
C VAL A 496 17.74 -26.51 7.06
N ALA A 497 18.26 -27.74 7.07
CA ALA A 497 18.19 -28.64 8.22
C ALA A 497 19.17 -28.27 9.36
N ALA A 498 20.14 -27.37 9.14
CA ALA A 498 21.13 -26.97 10.14
C ALA A 498 20.80 -25.64 10.82
N ALA A 499 20.15 -24.71 10.11
CA ALA A 499 19.68 -23.43 10.67
C ALA A 499 18.39 -23.55 11.50
N LEU A 500 17.77 -24.74 11.51
CA LEU A 500 16.54 -25.07 12.25
C LEU A 500 16.77 -26.09 13.38
N ARG A 501 18.03 -26.31 13.82
CA ARG A 501 18.33 -27.13 15.01
C ARG A 501 18.14 -26.35 16.30
#